data_AF-A0A2D5EMT6-F1
#
_entry.id   AF-A0A2D5EMT6-F1
#
_cell.length_a   1.000
_cell.length_b   1.000
_cell.length_c   1.000
_cell.angle_alpha   90.00
_cell.angle_beta   90.00
_cell.angle_gamma   90.00
#
_symmetry.space_group_name_H-M   'P 1'
#
loop_
_entity.id
_entity.type
_entity.pdbx_description
1 polymer ?
#
loop_
_entity_poly.entity_id
_entity_poly.type
_entity_poly.pdbx_seq_one_letter_code
_entity_poly.pdbx_strand_id
1 'polypeptide(L)'
;MAWAQAETGVPVHQVVLMPNHHHTHVAETASGGQVSDFQRIAHRASAVGLMRLLAAEGYEVPPAVWCASSKTHQLHLVGAAAEAATLTYARLNPVAAGLVGRTRDYPGVVITWADWKRGYIDVPRPWCFDARTHPPVRRLWLTAPRQLLALFDGDLGALVYWLEKLAQDEERAVAASLKGAPMGAEKLMALHPWTEPTKPRKARELQGRV
;
A
#
# COMPACT_ATOMS: atom_id res chain seq x y z
N MET A 1 -5.25 -7.10 -3.91
CA MET A 1 -5.57 -5.90 -4.71
C MET A 1 -6.10 -6.25 -6.10
N ALA A 2 -5.31 -6.84 -7.02
CA ALA A 2 -5.77 -7.14 -8.38
C ALA A 2 -7.08 -7.96 -8.46
N TRP A 3 -7.23 -8.96 -7.57
CA TRP A 3 -8.47 -9.74 -7.48
C TRP A 3 -9.66 -8.87 -7.09
N ALA A 4 -9.52 -8.05 -6.05
CA ALA A 4 -10.58 -7.17 -5.59
C ALA A 4 -10.99 -6.17 -6.67
N GLN A 5 -10.04 -5.59 -7.39
CA GLN A 5 -10.32 -4.68 -8.49
C GLN A 5 -11.13 -5.34 -9.62
N ALA A 6 -10.78 -6.58 -9.99
CA ALA A 6 -11.49 -7.29 -11.04
C ALA A 6 -12.96 -7.58 -10.67
N GLU A 7 -13.23 -7.85 -9.40
CA GLU A 7 -14.57 -8.17 -8.90
C GLU A 7 -15.43 -6.91 -8.69
N THR A 8 -14.83 -5.78 -8.33
CA THR A 8 -15.59 -4.58 -7.93
C THR A 8 -15.48 -3.40 -8.89
N GLY A 9 -14.54 -3.43 -9.83
CA GLY A 9 -14.27 -2.31 -10.74
C GLY A 9 -13.67 -1.07 -10.07
N VAL A 10 -13.27 -1.14 -8.79
CA VAL A 10 -12.74 0.00 -8.05
C VAL A 10 -11.38 0.44 -8.63
N PRO A 11 -11.24 1.71 -9.07
CA PRO A 11 -9.97 2.23 -9.56
C PRO A 11 -8.95 2.31 -8.42
N VAL A 12 -7.74 1.82 -8.69
CA VAL A 12 -6.64 1.87 -7.74
C VAL A 12 -5.67 2.96 -8.17
N HIS A 13 -5.31 3.83 -7.24
CA HIS A 13 -4.33 4.89 -7.46
C HIS A 13 -2.94 4.49 -6.98
N GLN A 14 -2.85 3.88 -5.80
CA GLN A 14 -1.56 3.54 -5.20
C GLN A 14 -1.72 2.40 -4.20
N VAL A 15 -0.69 1.57 -4.11
CA VAL A 15 -0.52 0.58 -3.04
C VAL A 15 0.90 0.68 -2.52
N VAL A 16 1.04 0.77 -1.20
CA VAL A 16 2.31 0.64 -0.49
C VAL A 16 2.14 -0.46 0.54
N LEU A 17 2.85 -1.58 0.34
CA LEU A 17 2.82 -2.70 1.26
C LEU A 17 3.94 -2.51 2.28
N MET A 18 3.56 -2.31 3.53
CA MET A 18 4.47 -2.31 4.67
C MET A 18 4.57 -3.74 5.23
N PRO A 19 5.55 -4.05 6.09
CA PRO A 19 5.69 -5.43 6.62
C PRO A 19 4.47 -5.90 7.41
N ASN A 20 3.75 -4.97 8.06
CA ASN A 20 2.66 -5.28 8.98
C ASN A 20 1.32 -4.58 8.65
N HIS A 21 1.27 -3.76 7.59
CA HIS A 21 0.04 -3.11 7.13
C HIS A 21 0.18 -2.65 5.67
N HIS A 22 -0.84 -2.02 5.11
CA HIS A 22 -0.73 -1.41 3.79
C HIS A 22 -1.39 -0.03 3.77
N HIS A 23 -0.86 0.86 2.93
CA HIS A 23 -1.55 2.06 2.50
C HIS A 23 -2.10 1.83 1.09
N THR A 24 -3.37 2.12 0.88
CA THR A 24 -4.02 1.89 -0.42
C THR A 24 -4.97 3.02 -0.72
N HIS A 25 -4.74 3.67 -1.86
CA HIS A 25 -5.56 4.76 -2.37
C HIS A 25 -6.40 4.23 -3.52
N VAL A 26 -7.70 4.45 -3.44
CA VAL A 26 -8.70 4.03 -4.42
C VAL A 26 -9.70 5.16 -4.66
N ALA A 27 -10.38 5.13 -5.79
CA ALA A 27 -11.52 5.99 -6.05
C ALA A 27 -12.83 5.26 -5.72
N GLU A 28 -13.80 6.01 -5.18
CA GLU A 28 -15.19 5.58 -5.26
C GLU A 28 -15.67 5.63 -6.71
N THR A 29 -16.50 4.66 -7.09
CA THR A 29 -17.19 4.68 -8.38
C THR A 29 -18.49 5.47 -8.27
N ALA A 30 -19.04 5.93 -9.39
CA ALA A 30 -20.27 6.74 -9.41
C ALA A 30 -21.48 6.04 -8.74
N SER A 31 -21.49 4.70 -8.71
CA SER A 31 -22.55 3.92 -8.08
C SER A 31 -22.41 3.77 -6.55
N GLY A 32 -21.28 4.15 -5.95
CA GLY A 32 -21.04 4.14 -4.51
C GLY A 32 -21.04 2.74 -3.84
N GLY A 33 -20.39 2.61 -2.68
CA GLY A 33 -20.43 1.39 -1.86
C GLY A 33 -19.47 0.25 -2.27
N GLN A 34 -18.84 0.30 -3.45
CA GLN A 34 -17.92 -0.75 -3.92
C GLN A 34 -16.60 -0.78 -3.15
N VAL A 35 -16.22 0.30 -2.46
CA VAL A 35 -14.95 0.39 -1.72
C VAL A 35 -14.94 -0.55 -0.52
N SER A 36 -16.06 -0.70 0.18
CA SER A 36 -16.21 -1.65 1.28
C SER A 36 -16.04 -3.10 0.80
N ASP A 37 -16.64 -3.44 -0.34
CA ASP A 37 -16.47 -4.76 -0.96
C ASP A 37 -15.06 -4.98 -1.48
N PHE A 38 -14.45 -3.96 -2.09
CA PHE A 38 -13.06 -4.01 -2.53
C PHE A 38 -12.15 -4.32 -1.35
N GLN A 39 -12.31 -3.60 -0.24
CA GLN A 39 -11.52 -3.84 0.96
C GLN A 39 -11.73 -5.27 1.50
N ARG A 40 -12.99 -5.69 1.66
CA ARG A 40 -13.32 -7.04 2.15
C ARG A 40 -12.68 -8.13 1.29
N ILE A 41 -12.78 -8.02 -0.03
CA ILE A 41 -12.19 -8.99 -0.97
C ILE A 41 -10.66 -8.90 -0.93
N ALA A 42 -10.09 -7.69 -0.90
CA ALA A 42 -8.64 -7.49 -0.84
C ALA A 42 -8.04 -8.10 0.42
N HIS A 43 -8.65 -7.85 1.59
CA HIS A 43 -8.23 -8.38 2.88
C HIS A 43 -8.39 -9.90 2.96
N ARG A 44 -9.52 -10.45 2.47
CA ARG A 44 -9.70 -11.90 2.39
C ARG A 44 -8.63 -12.54 1.49
N ALA A 45 -8.40 -11.99 0.31
CA ALA A 45 -7.42 -12.53 -0.64
C ALA A 45 -5.99 -12.44 -0.10
N SER A 46 -5.62 -11.32 0.55
CA SER A 46 -4.29 -11.18 1.16
C SER A 46 -4.11 -12.12 2.36
N ALA A 47 -5.14 -12.32 3.18
CA ALA A 47 -5.08 -13.25 4.29
C ALA A 47 -4.85 -14.69 3.80
N VAL A 48 -5.64 -15.14 2.82
CA VAL A 48 -5.45 -16.46 2.19
C VAL A 48 -4.05 -16.57 1.56
N GLY A 49 -3.58 -15.52 0.90
CA GLY A 49 -2.24 -15.45 0.34
C GLY A 49 -1.13 -15.62 1.36
N LEU A 50 -1.14 -14.79 2.39
CA LEU A 50 -0.11 -14.83 3.43
C LEU A 50 -0.16 -16.14 4.21
N MET A 51 -1.33 -16.66 4.57
CA MET A 51 -1.45 -17.95 5.25
C MET A 51 -0.90 -19.11 4.40
N ARG A 52 -1.18 -19.13 3.10
CA ARG A 52 -0.62 -20.14 2.17
C ARG A 52 0.89 -20.01 2.03
N LEU A 53 1.40 -18.78 1.91
CA LEU A 53 2.83 -18.53 1.82
C LEU A 53 3.55 -18.96 3.10
N LEU A 54 3.06 -18.56 4.27
CA LEU A 54 3.63 -18.96 5.56
C LEU A 54 3.69 -20.48 5.70
N ALA A 55 2.59 -21.18 5.42
CA ALA A 55 2.55 -22.63 5.46
C ALA A 55 3.56 -23.28 4.49
N ALA A 56 3.66 -22.74 3.28
CA ALA A 56 4.53 -23.27 2.23
C ALA A 56 6.03 -23.04 2.52
N GLU A 57 6.35 -21.96 3.24
CA GLU A 57 7.70 -21.64 3.74
C GLU A 57 7.99 -22.31 5.10
N GLY A 58 7.07 -23.13 5.63
CA GLY A 58 7.26 -23.89 6.88
C GLY A 58 7.08 -23.08 8.18
N TYR A 59 6.50 -21.89 8.10
CA TYR A 59 6.16 -21.09 9.27
C TYR A 59 4.80 -21.50 9.87
N GLU A 60 4.63 -21.22 11.16
CA GLU A 60 3.32 -21.26 11.80
C GLU A 60 2.33 -20.37 11.03
N VAL A 61 1.07 -20.81 10.94
CA VAL A 61 0.01 -20.07 10.26
C VAL A 61 -0.86 -19.38 11.31
N PRO A 62 -1.03 -18.04 11.28
CA PRO A 62 -1.87 -17.35 12.22
C PRO A 62 -3.34 -17.79 12.07
N PRO A 63 -4.13 -17.77 13.16
CA PRO A 63 -5.58 -17.97 13.06
C PRO A 63 -6.28 -16.84 12.29
N ALA A 64 -5.69 -15.64 12.27
CA ALA A 64 -6.15 -14.49 11.51
C ALA A 64 -4.97 -13.56 11.15
N VAL A 65 -4.95 -13.06 9.91
CA VAL A 65 -3.97 -12.06 9.44
C VAL A 65 -4.43 -10.64 9.78
N TRP A 66 -5.71 -10.34 9.57
CA TRP A 66 -6.29 -9.04 9.88
C TRP A 66 -6.90 -9.07 11.28
N CYS A 67 -6.48 -8.13 12.12
CA CYS A 67 -6.91 -8.07 13.50
C CYS A 67 -8.38 -7.65 13.60
N ALA A 68 -9.23 -8.52 14.16
CA ALA A 68 -10.66 -8.27 14.31
C ALA A 68 -10.99 -7.11 15.26
N SER A 69 -10.09 -6.78 16.20
CA SER A 69 -10.29 -5.70 17.17
C SER A 69 -9.81 -4.33 16.69
N SER A 70 -9.00 -4.26 15.62
CA SER A 70 -8.59 -2.98 15.01
C SER A 70 -9.45 -2.69 13.79
N LYS A 71 -10.20 -1.59 13.82
CA LYS A 71 -10.89 -1.11 12.61
C LYS A 71 -9.85 -0.70 11.58
N THR A 72 -10.07 -1.08 10.32
CA THR A 72 -9.29 -0.49 9.22
C THR A 72 -9.56 1.00 9.19
N HIS A 73 -8.48 1.79 9.28
CA HIS A 73 -8.58 3.23 9.18
C HIS A 73 -8.89 3.63 7.74
N GLN A 74 -10.01 4.32 7.54
CA GLN A 74 -10.45 4.83 6.25
C GLN A 74 -10.57 6.34 6.30
N LEU A 75 -10.04 7.02 5.29
CA LEU A 75 -10.15 8.46 5.11
C LEU A 75 -10.82 8.74 3.77
N HIS A 76 -11.88 9.55 3.79
CA HIS A 76 -12.44 10.12 2.58
C HIS A 76 -11.69 11.42 2.25
N LEU A 77 -10.98 11.43 1.13
CA LEU A 77 -10.11 12.54 0.73
C LEU A 77 -10.90 13.56 -0.07
N VAL A 78 -11.07 14.75 0.49
CA VAL A 78 -11.80 15.85 -0.16
C VAL A 78 -10.78 16.81 -0.77
N GLY A 79 -10.72 16.85 -2.10
CA GLY A 79 -9.89 17.77 -2.87
C GLY A 79 -8.47 17.28 -3.17
N ALA A 80 -7.89 17.88 -4.20
CA ALA A 80 -6.58 17.50 -4.76
C ALA A 80 -5.41 17.66 -3.77
N ALA A 81 -5.45 18.65 -2.88
CA ALA A 81 -4.40 18.83 -1.87
C ALA A 81 -4.34 17.65 -0.88
N ALA A 82 -5.50 17.15 -0.43
CA ALA A 82 -5.58 15.98 0.44
C ALA A 82 -5.11 14.71 -0.29
N GLU A 83 -5.47 14.54 -1.56
CA GLU A 83 -4.97 13.45 -2.41
C GLU A 83 -3.45 13.47 -2.52
N ALA A 84 -2.86 14.62 -2.89
CA ALA A 84 -1.41 14.74 -3.04
C ALA A 84 -0.65 14.48 -1.72
N ALA A 85 -1.12 15.05 -0.62
CA ALA A 85 -0.50 14.88 0.70
C ALA A 85 -0.52 13.41 1.15
N THR A 86 -1.65 12.72 1.01
CA THR A 86 -1.80 11.32 1.45
C THR A 86 -1.08 10.32 0.54
N LEU A 87 -1.07 10.55 -0.78
CA LEU A 87 -0.27 9.76 -1.73
C LEU A 87 1.23 9.88 -1.44
N THR A 88 1.69 11.08 -1.10
CA THR A 88 3.09 11.35 -0.76
C THR A 88 3.43 10.71 0.59
N TYR A 89 2.59 10.90 1.60
CA TYR A 89 2.74 10.25 2.92
C TYR A 89 2.87 8.72 2.80
N ALA A 90 1.98 8.08 2.05
CA ALA A 90 2.02 6.63 1.87
C ALA A 90 3.31 6.17 1.18
N ARG A 91 3.75 6.86 0.12
CA ARG A 91 4.99 6.55 -0.60
C ARG A 91 6.24 6.65 0.29
N LEU A 92 6.25 7.61 1.21
CA LEU A 92 7.36 7.86 2.12
C LEU A 92 7.29 7.05 3.40
N ASN A 93 6.22 6.27 3.61
CA ASN A 93 6.03 5.50 4.84
C ASN A 93 7.20 4.54 5.14
N PRO A 94 7.80 3.82 4.17
CA PRO A 94 8.99 3.03 4.40
C PRO A 94 10.17 3.81 5.00
N VAL A 95 10.38 5.05 4.55
CA VAL A 95 11.44 5.94 5.04
C VAL A 95 11.05 6.48 6.42
N ALA A 96 9.84 6.99 6.58
CA ALA A 96 9.34 7.53 7.85
C ALA A 96 9.33 6.48 8.98
N ALA A 97 9.11 5.20 8.64
CA ALA A 97 9.20 4.09 9.58
C ALA A 97 10.64 3.67 9.92
N GLY A 98 11.66 4.30 9.31
CA GLY A 98 13.07 3.98 9.50
C GLY A 98 13.48 2.63 8.90
N LEU A 99 12.69 2.08 7.97
CA LEU A 99 13.00 0.79 7.34
C LEU A 99 14.15 0.94 6.33
N VAL A 100 14.16 2.03 5.58
CA VAL A 100 15.18 2.37 4.58
C VAL A 100 15.46 3.86 4.57
N GLY A 101 16.62 4.28 4.06
CA GLY A 101 17.00 5.70 3.97
C GLY A 101 16.36 6.44 2.79
N ARG A 102 15.95 5.71 1.75
CA ARG A 102 15.23 6.22 0.58
C ARG A 102 14.17 5.20 0.16
N THR A 103 13.02 5.65 -0.33
CA THR A 103 11.92 4.80 -0.81
C THR A 103 12.39 3.86 -1.91
N ARG A 104 13.31 4.28 -2.78
CA ARG A 104 13.86 3.43 -3.85
C ARG A 104 14.66 2.22 -3.33
N ASP A 105 15.13 2.28 -2.09
CA ASP A 105 15.89 1.20 -1.46
C ASP A 105 14.94 0.22 -0.73
N TYR A 106 13.63 0.48 -0.69
CA TYR A 106 12.65 -0.40 -0.04
C TYR A 106 12.40 -1.66 -0.87
N PRO A 107 12.59 -2.87 -0.30
CA PRO A 107 12.46 -4.13 -1.04
C PRO A 107 10.99 -4.60 -1.18
N GLY A 108 10.06 -3.99 -0.45
CA GLY A 108 8.63 -4.28 -0.57
C GLY A 108 7.98 -3.56 -1.75
N VAL A 109 6.66 -3.70 -1.87
CA VAL A 109 5.92 -3.10 -2.98
C VAL A 109 5.59 -1.64 -2.69
N VAL A 110 6.11 -0.74 -3.52
CA VAL A 110 5.67 0.66 -3.62
C VAL A 110 5.27 0.91 -5.08
N ILE A 111 3.97 1.03 -5.35
CA ILE A 111 3.52 1.42 -6.68
C ILE A 111 3.94 2.87 -6.92
N THR A 112 4.64 3.09 -8.04
CA THR A 112 5.16 4.40 -8.41
C THR A 112 4.12 5.17 -9.20
N TRP A 113 4.22 6.50 -9.20
CA TRP A 113 3.33 7.33 -10.04
C TRP A 113 3.66 7.22 -11.53
N ALA A 114 4.89 6.81 -11.87
CA ALA A 114 5.25 6.45 -13.24
C ALA A 114 4.42 5.26 -13.75
N ASP A 115 4.00 4.34 -12.86
CA ASP A 115 3.15 3.20 -13.25
C ASP A 115 1.76 3.65 -13.74
N TRP A 116 1.29 4.86 -13.42
CA TRP A 116 0.08 5.42 -14.02
C TRP A 116 0.21 5.60 -15.53
N LYS A 117 1.41 5.91 -16.03
CA LYS A 117 1.66 6.06 -17.48
C LYS A 117 1.57 4.72 -18.19
N ARG A 118 1.99 3.64 -17.52
CA ARG A 118 1.79 2.26 -17.99
C ARG A 118 0.33 1.83 -17.88
N GLY A 119 -0.39 2.33 -16.88
CA GLY A 119 -1.78 2.04 -16.58
C GLY A 119 -2.01 0.74 -15.83
N TYR A 120 -0.98 -0.07 -15.60
CA TYR A 120 -1.06 -1.29 -14.79
C TYR A 120 0.32 -1.76 -14.33
N ILE A 121 0.32 -2.62 -13.31
CA ILE A 121 1.44 -3.51 -12.98
C ILE A 121 1.03 -4.97 -13.14
N ASP A 122 1.99 -5.81 -13.49
CA ASP A 122 1.82 -7.25 -13.51
C ASP A 122 2.05 -7.81 -12.11
N VAL A 123 1.06 -8.56 -11.61
CA VAL A 123 1.10 -9.25 -10.32
C VAL A 123 1.27 -10.73 -10.61
N PRO A 124 2.48 -11.29 -10.43
CA PRO A 124 2.71 -12.71 -10.66
C PRO A 124 1.94 -13.54 -9.64
N ARG A 125 1.48 -14.72 -10.07
CA ARG A 125 0.93 -15.73 -9.16
C ARG A 125 2.03 -16.22 -8.22
N PRO A 126 1.81 -16.22 -6.90
CA PRO A 126 2.76 -16.85 -5.98
C PRO A 126 2.89 -18.35 -6.28
N TRP A 127 4.10 -18.90 -6.15
CA TRP A 127 4.41 -20.28 -6.53
C TRP A 127 3.55 -21.33 -5.82
N CYS A 128 3.10 -21.04 -4.59
CA CYS A 128 2.29 -21.93 -3.76
C CYS A 128 0.79 -21.95 -4.11
N PHE A 129 0.37 -21.21 -5.14
CA PHE A 129 -1.03 -21.16 -5.59
C PHE A 129 -1.29 -22.14 -6.73
N ASP A 130 -2.49 -22.74 -6.81
CA ASP A 130 -2.86 -23.67 -7.89
C ASP A 130 -3.04 -22.94 -9.23
N ALA A 131 -2.30 -23.37 -10.26
CA ALA A 131 -2.33 -22.81 -11.61
C ALA A 131 -3.68 -22.96 -12.33
N ARG A 132 -4.51 -23.94 -11.92
CA ARG A 132 -5.83 -24.18 -12.52
C ARG A 132 -6.85 -23.12 -12.11
N THR A 133 -6.67 -22.53 -10.93
CA THR A 133 -7.61 -21.54 -10.36
C THR A 133 -7.02 -20.13 -10.33
N HIS A 134 -5.71 -20.00 -10.51
CA HIS A 134 -5.01 -18.72 -10.50
C HIS A 134 -4.17 -18.59 -11.78
N PRO A 135 -4.42 -17.57 -12.62
CA PRO A 135 -3.62 -17.35 -13.82
C PRO A 135 -2.18 -16.98 -13.46
N PRO A 136 -1.20 -17.22 -14.33
CA PRO A 136 0.23 -16.98 -14.03
C PRO A 136 0.53 -15.51 -13.70
N VAL A 137 -0.21 -14.57 -14.30
CA VAL A 137 -0.13 -13.14 -14.04
C VAL A 137 -1.54 -12.57 -13.98
N ARG A 138 -1.77 -11.64 -13.06
CA ARG A 138 -2.94 -10.75 -13.07
C ARG A 138 -2.46 -9.31 -13.16
N ARG A 139 -3.18 -8.48 -13.91
CA ARG A 139 -2.92 -7.04 -13.94
C ARG A 139 -3.65 -6.36 -12.80
N LEU A 140 -2.94 -5.47 -12.11
CA LEU A 140 -3.55 -4.44 -11.27
C LEU A 140 -3.53 -3.16 -12.09
N TRP A 141 -4.70 -2.70 -12.53
CA TRP A 141 -4.86 -1.46 -13.27
C TRP A 141 -4.74 -0.27 -12.35
N LEU A 142 -4.07 0.76 -12.84
CA LEU A 142 -3.69 1.95 -12.09
C LEU A 142 -4.17 3.18 -12.82
N THR A 143 -4.69 4.13 -12.05
CA THR A 143 -5.21 5.40 -12.57
C THR A 143 -4.70 6.53 -11.68
N ALA A 144 -4.44 7.70 -12.28
CA ALA A 144 -4.21 8.90 -11.48
C ALA A 144 -5.54 9.37 -10.84
N PRO A 145 -5.52 9.98 -9.65
CA PRO A 145 -6.70 10.61 -9.08
C PRO A 145 -7.23 11.70 -10.01
N ARG A 146 -8.54 11.69 -10.27
CA ARG A 146 -9.16 12.59 -11.26
C ARG A 146 -9.07 14.06 -10.85
N GLN A 147 -9.26 14.36 -9.56
CA GLN A 147 -9.22 15.74 -9.06
C GLN A 147 -7.80 16.31 -9.17
N LEU A 148 -6.80 15.51 -8.80
CA LEU A 148 -5.41 15.90 -8.94
C LEU A 148 -4.99 16.06 -10.41
N LEU A 149 -5.39 15.14 -11.29
CA LEU A 149 -5.10 15.23 -12.72
C LEU A 149 -5.75 16.46 -13.39
N ALA A 150 -6.91 16.88 -12.92
CA ALA A 150 -7.60 18.07 -13.42
C ALA A 150 -6.81 19.37 -13.15
N LEU A 151 -5.98 19.43 -12.09
CA LEU A 151 -5.12 20.60 -11.83
C LEU A 151 -3.99 20.78 -12.85
N PHE A 152 -3.73 19.76 -13.66
CA PHE A 152 -2.71 19.75 -14.71
C PHE A 152 -3.35 19.66 -16.10
N ASP A 153 -4.61 20.05 -16.25
CA ASP A 153 -5.36 20.02 -17.51
C ASP A 153 -5.35 18.64 -18.21
N GLY A 154 -5.28 17.56 -17.43
CA GLY A 154 -5.18 16.20 -17.97
C GLY A 154 -3.76 15.73 -18.30
N ASP A 155 -2.74 16.57 -18.13
CA ASP A 155 -1.34 16.21 -18.38
C ASP A 155 -0.80 15.29 -17.26
N LEU A 156 -0.88 13.99 -17.52
CA LEU A 156 -0.34 12.96 -16.64
C LEU A 156 1.19 13.07 -16.49
N GLY A 157 1.90 13.54 -17.51
CA GLY A 157 3.33 13.75 -17.48
C GLY A 157 3.73 14.81 -16.46
N ALA A 158 3.07 15.97 -16.53
CA ALA A 158 3.26 17.09 -15.62
C ALA A 158 2.87 16.72 -14.17
N LEU A 159 1.74 16.04 -13.98
CA LEU A 159 1.31 15.57 -12.67
C LEU A 159 2.36 14.63 -12.04
N VAL A 160 2.81 13.61 -12.77
CA VAL A 160 3.79 12.65 -12.26
C VAL A 160 5.09 13.38 -11.92
N TYR A 161 5.56 14.28 -12.78
CA TYR A 161 6.77 15.07 -12.50
C TYR A 161 6.64 15.90 -11.23
N TRP A 162 5.51 16.60 -11.05
CA TRP A 162 5.26 17.43 -9.87
C TRP A 162 5.22 16.60 -8.59
N LEU A 163 4.50 15.47 -8.58
CA LEU A 163 4.44 14.57 -7.44
C LEU A 163 5.82 14.01 -7.09
N GLU A 164 6.60 13.55 -8.09
CA GLU A 164 7.97 13.05 -7.87
C GLU A 164 8.88 14.11 -7.25
N LYS A 165 8.76 15.38 -7.68
CA LYS A 165 9.50 16.50 -7.08
C LYS A 165 9.09 16.74 -5.64
N LEU A 166 7.79 16.80 -5.36
CA LEU A 166 7.25 16.93 -4.01
C LEU A 166 7.78 15.81 -3.09
N ALA A 167 7.73 14.55 -3.54
CA ALA A 167 8.23 13.43 -2.77
C ALA A 167 9.74 13.47 -2.52
N GLN A 168 10.55 13.96 -3.45
CA GLN A 168 11.99 14.10 -3.26
C GLN A 168 12.35 15.11 -2.16
N ASP A 169 11.63 16.23 -2.10
CA ASP A 169 11.82 17.24 -1.05
C ASP A 169 11.39 16.70 0.32
N GLU A 170 10.22 16.07 0.37
CA GLU A 170 9.68 15.47 1.59
C GLU A 170 10.51 14.27 2.08
N GLU A 171 11.02 13.42 1.19
CA GLU A 171 11.90 12.29 1.55
C GLU A 171 13.15 12.78 2.27
N ARG A 172 13.78 13.85 1.76
CA ARG A 172 14.96 14.46 2.40
C ARG A 172 14.62 14.98 3.80
N ALA A 173 13.49 15.67 3.95
CA ALA A 173 13.05 16.19 5.24
C ALA A 173 12.75 15.07 6.24
N VAL A 174 12.02 14.03 5.80
CA VAL A 174 11.70 12.85 6.61
C VAL A 174 12.97 12.13 7.02
N ALA A 175 13.88 11.83 6.08
CA ALA A 175 15.14 11.15 6.38
C ALA A 175 16.01 11.94 7.37
N ALA A 176 16.09 13.26 7.23
CA ALA A 176 16.83 14.13 8.16
C ALA A 176 16.20 14.19 9.57
N SER A 177 14.89 13.93 9.69
CA SER A 177 14.18 13.91 10.96
C SER A 177 14.37 12.62 11.77
N LEU A 178 14.84 11.55 11.13
CA LEU A 178 15.02 10.25 11.78
C LEU A 178 16.20 10.27 12.75
N LYS A 179 16.01 9.62 13.89
CA LYS A 179 17.08 9.39 14.85
C LYS A 179 17.73 8.03 14.59
N GLY A 180 19.03 8.05 14.26
CA GLY A 180 19.81 6.85 14.00
C GLY A 180 19.74 6.38 12.54
N ALA A 181 20.54 5.36 12.22
CA ALA A 181 20.54 4.79 10.88
C ALA A 181 19.26 3.97 10.61
N PRO A 182 18.74 3.98 9.38
CA PRO A 182 17.63 3.11 8.99
C PRO A 182 18.03 1.63 9.09
N MET A 183 17.05 0.74 9.19
CA MET A 183 17.26 -0.72 9.26
C MET A 183 18.06 -1.24 8.05
N GLY A 184 17.68 -0.79 6.84
CA GLY A 184 18.27 -1.22 5.58
C GLY A 184 17.56 -2.44 4.99
N ALA A 185 17.59 -2.56 3.66
CA ALA A 185 16.85 -3.57 2.90
C ALA A 185 17.25 -5.01 3.28
N GLU A 186 18.54 -5.27 3.49
CA GLU A 186 19.05 -6.60 3.84
C GLU A 186 18.47 -7.09 5.17
N LYS A 187 18.60 -6.28 6.23
CA LYS A 187 18.04 -6.61 7.56
C LYS A 187 16.53 -6.72 7.54
N LEU A 188 15.86 -5.86 6.76
CA LEU A 188 14.41 -5.89 6.60
C LEU A 188 13.94 -7.21 5.95
N MET A 189 14.64 -7.67 4.90
CA MET A 189 14.31 -8.94 4.24
C MET A 189 14.65 -10.17 5.08
N ALA A 190 15.58 -10.04 6.02
CA ALA A 190 15.93 -11.09 6.98
C ALA A 190 14.98 -11.15 8.20
N LEU A 191 13.97 -10.28 8.30
CA LEU A 191 13.02 -10.31 9.41
C LEU A 191 12.23 -11.62 9.40
N HIS A 192 12.09 -12.21 10.59
CA HIS A 192 11.16 -13.32 10.78
C HIS A 192 9.72 -12.78 10.62
N PRO A 193 8.79 -13.52 9.98
CA PRO A 193 7.40 -13.07 9.83
C PRO A 193 6.68 -12.74 11.16
N TRP A 194 7.17 -13.30 12.27
CA TRP A 194 6.68 -13.09 13.63
C TRP A 194 7.47 -12.05 14.43
N THR A 195 8.43 -11.35 13.81
CA THR A 195 9.14 -10.27 14.48
C THR A 195 8.16 -9.12 14.75
N GLU A 196 7.95 -8.83 16.03
CA GLU A 196 7.15 -7.68 16.46
C GLU A 196 8.03 -6.44 16.72
N PRO A 197 7.49 -5.23 16.54
CA PRO A 197 8.17 -4.01 16.95
C PRO A 197 8.48 -4.03 18.47
N THR A 198 9.72 -3.71 18.83
CA THR A 198 10.17 -3.67 20.24
C THR A 198 9.61 -2.48 21.04
N LYS A 199 9.01 -1.50 20.37
CA LYS A 199 8.36 -0.37 21.05
C LYS A 199 6.95 -0.79 21.47
N PRO A 200 6.55 -0.58 22.74
CA PRO A 200 5.19 -0.87 23.18
C PRO A 200 4.19 -0.12 22.29
N ARG A 201 3.10 -0.78 21.92
CA ARG A 201 1.95 -0.13 21.27
C ARG A 201 1.60 1.09 22.12
N LYS A 202 1.61 2.30 21.53
CA LYS A 202 1.12 3.49 22.24
C LYS A 202 -0.31 3.18 22.69
N ALA A 203 -0.57 3.23 23.99
CA ALA A 203 -1.89 3.02 24.57
C ALA A 203 -2.81 4.22 24.25
N ARG A 204 -3.15 4.42 22.98
CA ARG A 204 -4.10 5.42 22.52
C ARG A 204 -4.76 4.93 21.23
N GLU A 205 -5.86 4.22 21.41
CA GLU A 205 -7.11 4.28 20.60
C GLU A 205 -8.15 3.26 21.11
N LEU A 206 -8.28 3.15 22.44
CA LEU A 206 -9.45 2.53 23.10
C LEU A 206 -10.31 3.58 23.84
N GLN A 207 -10.04 4.86 23.64
CA GLN A 207 -10.92 5.94 24.07
C GLN A 207 -11.50 6.61 22.84
N GLY A 208 -12.78 6.33 22.62
CA GLY A 208 -13.62 7.14 21.75
C GLY A 208 -13.44 8.62 22.07
N ARG A 209 -13.40 9.42 21.02
CA ARG A 209 -13.70 10.84 21.12
C ARG A 209 -15.13 11.00 20.63
N VAL A 210 -15.96 11.38 21.60
CA VAL A 210 -17.26 12.04 21.47
C VAL A 210 -17.18 13.16 20.44
#